data_AF-A0A8H9H8Q9-F1
#
_entry.id   AF-A0A8H9H8Q9-F1
#
_cell.length_a   1.000
_cell.length_b   1.000
_cell.length_c   1.000
_cell.angle_alpha   90.00
_cell.angle_beta   90.00
_cell.angle_gamma   90.00
#
_symmetry.space_group_name_H-M   'P 1'
#
loop_
_entity.id
_entity.type
_entity.pdbx_description
1 polymer ?
#
loop_
_entity_poly.entity_id
_entity_poly.type
_entity_poly.pdbx_seq_one_letter_code
_entity_poly.pdbx_strand_id
1 'polypeptide(L)'
;MTGQSTENDNAEPADSTESTGPAEPIRFPSDAELMAGENALTGIRPTDVGAEGTDGEGPAPETTGDAAGLSLPACPESFRAGFACLIGRPNAGKSTLTNALVGTKVAIMSDRPQTTRHNVRGVVHRGDAQIVLVDTPGMHRPRTLLGKRLNDLVRETLTDVDVIAFCIPANERIGPGDRFIARDIAELRAPVVAVVTKADTVGREALASQLLAVDQLGDWADIVPVSAARGEQIDVLADVLAGHLPPSPPLYPTGEITDEPRDIMIAELVREAALEGVRDELPHSLAVIVDEVMDPRGTTPGSLGPVKGAGNRMQVRVSLVVERDSQKAIVIGKGGARLKEIGVRARRGIEDYLRRKVYLDLHVRTAKDWQSDPKALAKLGF
;
A
#
# COMPACT_ATOMS: atom_id res chain seq x y z
N MET A 1 25.85 7.69 -74.65
CA MET A 1 26.18 8.68 -73.60
C MET A 1 26.27 7.90 -72.29
N THR A 2 27.29 7.07 -72.05
CA THR A 2 28.73 7.35 -71.82
C THR A 2 29.00 8.34 -70.70
N GLY A 3 29.80 7.89 -69.71
CA GLY A 3 30.40 8.63 -68.60
C GLY A 3 30.54 7.73 -67.37
N GLN A 4 31.57 6.88 -67.24
CA GLN A 4 32.90 7.16 -66.65
C GLN A 4 32.77 7.87 -65.28
N SER A 5 33.05 7.25 -64.12
CA SER A 5 34.31 6.68 -63.60
C SER A 5 35.45 7.70 -63.46
N THR A 6 35.91 7.88 -62.20
CA THR A 6 37.17 8.42 -61.62
C THR A 6 36.79 9.22 -60.36
N GLU A 7 37.47 9.19 -59.22
CA GLU A 7 38.66 8.47 -58.74
C GLU A 7 38.70 8.58 -57.20
N ASN A 8 39.49 7.71 -56.58
CA ASN A 8 39.90 7.62 -55.18
C ASN A 8 40.43 8.95 -54.58
N ASP A 9 40.36 9.14 -53.24
CA ASP A 9 41.48 8.75 -52.37
C ASP A 9 41.22 8.87 -50.85
N ASN A 10 41.75 7.86 -50.15
CA ASN A 10 42.38 7.85 -48.83
C ASN A 10 41.66 8.25 -47.53
N ALA A 11 41.48 7.25 -46.65
CA ALA A 11 42.05 7.25 -45.29
C ALA A 11 41.94 5.85 -44.65
N GLU A 12 43.09 5.27 -44.31
CA GLU A 12 43.26 4.05 -43.51
C GLU A 12 42.68 4.17 -42.09
N PRO A 13 42.31 3.04 -41.45
CA PRO A 13 42.52 2.87 -40.03
C PRO A 13 43.49 1.72 -39.74
N ALA A 14 44.40 1.97 -38.80
CA ALA A 14 45.39 1.04 -38.31
C ALA A 14 44.77 -0.19 -37.61
N ASP A 15 45.39 -1.33 -37.88
CA ASP A 15 45.16 -2.63 -37.25
C ASP A 15 45.81 -2.69 -35.86
N SER A 16 45.06 -3.17 -34.87
CA SER A 16 45.63 -3.77 -33.66
C SER A 16 44.70 -4.89 -33.19
N THR A 17 45.05 -6.10 -33.58
CA THR A 17 44.49 -7.37 -33.15
C THR A 17 44.92 -7.68 -31.71
N GLU A 18 43.99 -7.62 -30.76
CA GLU A 18 44.09 -8.38 -29.51
C GLU A 18 42.96 -9.40 -29.44
N SER A 19 43.37 -10.67 -29.50
CA SER A 19 42.57 -11.86 -29.31
C SER A 19 42.19 -12.00 -27.83
N THR A 20 40.92 -11.79 -27.49
CA THR A 20 40.35 -12.26 -26.22
C THR A 20 39.49 -13.49 -26.48
N GLY A 21 39.93 -14.65 -25.99
CA GLY A 21 39.17 -15.90 -25.99
C GLY A 21 37.87 -15.79 -25.18
N PRO A 22 36.96 -16.78 -25.28
CA PRO A 22 35.66 -16.71 -24.62
C PRO A 22 35.83 -16.65 -23.09
N ALA A 23 35.15 -15.68 -22.46
CA ALA A 23 35.11 -15.52 -21.02
C ALA A 23 34.49 -16.76 -20.35
N GLU A 24 35.17 -17.31 -19.34
CA GLU A 24 34.63 -18.41 -18.54
C GLU A 24 33.37 -17.95 -17.77
N PRO A 25 32.32 -18.78 -17.68
CA PRO A 25 31.11 -18.41 -16.99
C PRO A 25 31.33 -18.34 -15.47
N ILE A 26 30.91 -17.22 -14.88
CA ILE A 26 30.99 -16.94 -13.44
C ILE A 26 30.18 -17.99 -12.66
N ARG A 27 30.87 -18.76 -11.81
CA ARG A 27 30.28 -19.74 -10.89
C ARG A 27 30.03 -19.10 -9.54
N PHE A 28 28.79 -19.23 -9.04
CA PHE A 28 28.44 -18.85 -7.66
C PHE A 28 28.83 -19.96 -6.68
N PRO A 29 29.35 -19.62 -5.48
CA PRO A 29 29.74 -20.60 -4.47
C PRO A 29 28.53 -21.35 -3.92
N SER A 30 28.76 -22.59 -3.54
CA SER A 30 27.76 -23.49 -2.94
C SER A 30 27.53 -23.20 -1.46
N ASP A 31 26.38 -23.62 -0.93
CA ASP A 31 26.01 -23.41 0.48
C ASP A 31 27.03 -23.99 1.47
N ALA A 32 27.77 -25.05 1.09
CA ALA A 32 28.84 -25.60 1.92
C ALA A 32 30.09 -24.68 1.99
N GLU A 33 30.37 -23.93 0.93
CA GLU A 33 31.48 -22.97 0.85
C GLU A 33 31.17 -21.67 1.62
N LEU A 34 29.88 -21.30 1.73
CA LEU A 34 29.43 -20.14 2.52
C LEU A 34 29.45 -20.41 4.03
N MET A 35 29.31 -21.66 4.45
CA MET A 35 29.22 -22.05 5.86
C MET A 35 30.57 -22.41 6.50
N ALA A 36 31.67 -22.40 5.73
CA ALA A 36 33.01 -22.77 6.19
C ALA A 36 33.87 -21.58 6.66
N GLY A 37 33.33 -20.35 6.67
CA GLY A 37 34.03 -19.15 7.14
C GLY A 37 34.01 -19.01 8.67
N GLU A 38 35.12 -18.55 9.26
CA GLU A 38 35.20 -18.31 10.71
C GLU A 38 34.14 -17.30 11.17
N ASN A 39 33.32 -17.69 12.16
CA ASN A 39 32.27 -16.87 12.74
C ASN A 39 32.85 -15.67 13.51
N ALA A 40 32.45 -14.45 13.15
CA ALA A 40 32.91 -13.18 13.72
C ALA A 40 32.43 -12.89 15.17
N LEU A 41 32.12 -13.91 15.98
CA LEU A 41 31.63 -13.77 17.35
C LEU A 41 32.40 -14.60 18.40
N THR A 42 33.54 -15.19 18.04
CA THR A 42 34.44 -15.83 19.00
C THR A 42 35.42 -14.81 19.60
N GLY A 43 34.98 -14.07 20.63
CA GLY A 43 35.88 -13.11 21.29
C GLY A 43 35.49 -12.54 22.64
N ILE A 44 34.29 -12.81 23.18
CA ILE A 44 33.88 -12.21 24.46
C ILE A 44 33.98 -13.27 25.56
N ARG A 45 34.97 -13.12 26.46
CA ARG A 45 35.10 -13.94 27.66
C ARG A 45 34.25 -13.34 28.80
N PRO A 46 33.47 -14.14 29.53
CA PRO A 46 32.78 -13.69 30.73
C PRO A 46 33.68 -13.89 31.95
N THR A 47 34.55 -12.93 32.22
CA THR A 47 35.19 -12.78 33.54
C THR A 47 35.42 -11.30 33.75
N ASP A 48 34.56 -10.69 34.56
CA ASP A 48 34.89 -9.61 35.50
C ASP A 48 33.65 -9.37 36.38
N VAL A 49 33.42 -10.35 37.27
CA VAL A 49 32.53 -10.17 38.42
C VAL A 49 33.44 -9.95 39.62
N GLY A 50 33.68 -8.68 39.95
CA GLY A 50 34.37 -8.25 41.16
C GLY A 50 33.36 -7.72 42.16
N ALA A 51 33.24 -8.39 43.31
CA ALA A 51 32.48 -7.95 44.47
C ALA A 51 33.41 -7.20 45.44
N GLU A 52 32.92 -6.07 45.98
CA GLU A 52 33.29 -5.36 47.22
C GLU A 52 32.41 -4.07 47.19
N GLY A 53 31.57 -3.65 48.14
CA GLY A 53 31.40 -3.95 49.56
C GLY A 53 31.86 -2.75 50.41
N THR A 54 31.01 -1.74 50.66
CA THR A 54 30.98 -0.91 51.90
C THR A 54 29.81 0.08 51.93
N ASP A 55 29.22 0.20 53.12
CA ASP A 55 28.07 1.02 53.53
C ASP A 55 28.30 2.56 53.44
N GLY A 56 27.22 3.32 53.22
CA GLY A 56 27.24 4.78 53.31
C GLY A 56 25.89 5.44 52.98
N GLU A 57 25.18 5.86 54.02
CA GLU A 57 23.88 6.54 54.02
C GLU A 57 24.03 8.05 53.70
N GLY A 58 23.28 8.59 52.73
CA GLY A 58 23.26 10.03 52.37
C GLY A 58 22.59 10.34 51.03
N PRO A 59 21.97 11.52 50.83
CA PRO A 59 20.73 11.69 50.06
C PRO A 59 20.90 11.70 48.53
N ALA A 60 19.81 11.31 47.84
CA ALA A 60 19.72 11.20 46.39
C ALA A 60 19.99 12.53 45.66
N PRO A 61 20.85 12.55 44.63
CA PRO A 61 20.93 13.67 43.70
C PRO A 61 19.87 13.49 42.61
N GLU A 62 19.19 14.60 42.31
CA GLU A 62 18.31 14.74 41.15
C GLU A 62 19.09 14.41 39.87
N THR A 63 18.78 13.28 39.24
CA THR A 63 19.21 12.99 37.88
C THR A 63 18.08 13.35 36.92
N THR A 64 18.20 14.54 36.32
CA THR A 64 17.64 14.85 35.00
C THR A 64 18.17 13.84 33.99
N GLY A 65 17.45 12.74 33.83
CA GLY A 65 17.62 11.78 32.76
C GLY A 65 16.64 12.11 31.64
N ASP A 66 17.17 12.73 30.58
CA ASP A 66 16.49 13.02 29.32
C ASP A 66 16.20 11.69 28.60
N ALA A 67 15.16 10.99 29.05
CA ALA A 67 14.51 9.97 28.24
C ALA A 67 13.73 10.73 27.19
N ALA A 68 14.02 10.50 25.90
CA ALA A 68 13.20 10.96 24.78
C ALA A 68 11.78 10.41 24.94
N GLY A 69 10.98 11.09 25.75
CA GLY A 69 9.60 10.75 26.01
C GLY A 69 8.83 10.99 24.73
N LEU A 70 8.18 9.96 24.20
CA LEU A 70 7.01 10.19 23.38
C LEU A 70 6.03 10.99 24.26
N SER A 71 5.97 12.31 24.08
CA SER A 71 4.94 13.12 24.72
C SER A 71 3.62 12.74 24.06
N LEU A 72 2.85 11.88 24.70
CA LEU A 72 1.46 11.70 24.33
C LEU A 72 0.80 13.09 24.46
N PRO A 73 0.08 13.56 23.43
CA PRO A 73 -0.61 14.84 23.51
C PRO A 73 -1.51 14.85 24.73
N ALA A 74 -1.57 15.97 25.45
CA ALA A 74 -2.56 16.13 26.50
C ALA A 74 -3.95 16.00 25.87
N CYS A 75 -4.65 14.90 26.13
CA CYS A 75 -5.98 14.63 25.62
C CYS A 75 -7.02 14.76 26.73
N PRO A 76 -8.27 15.16 26.42
CA PRO A 76 -9.37 15.15 27.39
C PRO A 76 -9.55 13.78 28.07
N GLU A 77 -10.02 13.73 29.31
CA GLU A 77 -10.36 12.46 29.98
C GLU A 77 -11.45 11.67 29.26
N SER A 78 -12.29 12.34 28.48
CA SER A 78 -13.33 11.73 27.65
C SER A 78 -12.84 11.33 26.25
N PHE A 79 -11.54 11.38 25.98
CA PHE A 79 -11.00 11.06 24.66
C PHE A 79 -11.24 9.60 24.30
N ARG A 80 -11.57 9.35 23.04
CA ARG A 80 -11.87 8.02 22.51
C ARG A 80 -10.94 7.67 21.38
N ALA A 81 -10.46 6.44 21.35
CA ALA A 81 -9.63 5.98 20.24
C ALA A 81 -9.83 4.50 19.98
N GLY A 82 -9.74 4.11 18.71
CA GLY A 82 -9.99 2.72 18.31
C GLY A 82 -10.01 2.54 16.79
N PHE A 83 -10.31 1.32 16.38
CA PHE A 83 -10.26 0.86 15.01
C PHE A 83 -11.65 0.79 14.38
N ALA A 84 -11.81 1.44 13.23
CA ALA A 84 -13.04 1.43 12.45
C ALA A 84 -12.80 0.75 11.09
N CYS A 85 -13.39 -0.43 10.88
CA CYS A 85 -13.17 -1.22 9.68
C CYS A 85 -14.18 -0.88 8.58
N LEU A 86 -13.72 -0.45 7.40
CA LEU A 86 -14.57 -0.22 6.25
C LEU A 86 -14.67 -1.49 5.41
N ILE A 87 -15.88 -2.02 5.30
CA ILE A 87 -16.16 -3.23 4.52
C ILE A 87 -17.27 -3.02 3.51
N GLY A 88 -17.37 -3.94 2.56
CA GLY A 88 -18.39 -3.90 1.51
C GLY A 88 -17.90 -4.56 0.24
N ARG A 89 -18.79 -4.65 -0.75
CA ARG A 89 -18.45 -5.21 -2.07
C ARG A 89 -17.30 -4.42 -2.73
N PRO A 90 -16.61 -5.02 -3.72
CA PRO A 90 -15.76 -4.25 -4.61
C PRO A 90 -16.50 -3.03 -5.18
N ASN A 91 -15.79 -1.91 -5.30
CA ASN A 91 -16.34 -0.63 -5.80
C ASN A 91 -17.44 0.01 -4.94
N ALA A 92 -17.62 -0.43 -3.69
CA ALA A 92 -18.58 0.17 -2.77
C ALA A 92 -18.21 1.59 -2.28
N GLY A 93 -17.07 2.15 -2.71
CA GLY A 93 -16.62 3.49 -2.32
C GLY A 93 -15.77 3.56 -1.05
N LYS A 94 -15.31 2.41 -0.51
CA LYS A 94 -14.54 2.31 0.74
C LYS A 94 -13.29 3.20 0.75
N SER A 95 -12.34 2.98 -0.17
CA SER A 95 -11.09 3.76 -0.25
C SER A 95 -11.33 5.25 -0.52
N THR A 96 -12.35 5.60 -1.30
CA THR A 96 -12.75 7.00 -1.50
C THR A 96 -13.27 7.62 -0.21
N LEU A 97 -14.04 6.87 0.58
CA LEU A 97 -14.53 7.30 1.88
C LEU A 97 -13.38 7.40 2.91
N THR A 98 -12.44 6.46 2.91
CA THR A 98 -11.23 6.52 3.74
C THR A 98 -10.46 7.81 3.46
N ASN A 99 -10.16 8.10 2.19
CA ASN A 99 -9.46 9.33 1.82
C ASN A 99 -10.24 10.59 2.22
N ALA A 100 -11.57 10.58 2.12
CA ALA A 100 -12.40 11.71 2.52
C ALA A 100 -12.40 11.94 4.03
N LEU A 101 -12.51 10.88 4.83
CA LEU A 101 -12.46 10.96 6.30
C LEU A 101 -11.08 11.39 6.81
N VAL A 102 -10.02 10.90 6.17
CA VAL A 102 -8.63 11.27 6.50
C VAL A 102 -8.28 12.68 6.01
N GLY A 103 -8.95 13.18 4.97
CA GLY A 103 -8.70 14.48 4.36
C GLY A 103 -7.50 14.51 3.39
N THR A 104 -6.82 13.38 3.20
CA THR A 104 -5.76 13.21 2.20
C THR A 104 -5.76 11.80 1.64
N LYS A 105 -5.02 11.60 0.55
CA LYS A 105 -4.93 10.32 -0.13
C LYS A 105 -4.02 9.36 0.63
N VAL A 106 -4.60 8.33 1.24
CA VAL A 106 -3.91 7.20 1.89
C VAL A 106 -4.18 5.87 1.19
N ALA A 107 -5.32 5.73 0.51
CA ALA A 107 -5.68 4.54 -0.26
C ALA A 107 -5.83 4.89 -1.75
N ILE A 108 -5.48 3.95 -2.63
CA ILE A 108 -5.69 4.15 -4.06
C ILE A 108 -7.16 3.99 -4.44
N MET A 109 -7.56 4.62 -5.55
CA MET A 109 -8.94 4.57 -6.02
C MET A 109 -8.98 4.11 -7.48
N SER A 110 -9.88 3.19 -7.79
CA SER A 110 -10.16 2.82 -9.18
C SER A 110 -11.56 2.24 -9.32
N ASP A 111 -12.12 2.31 -10.52
CA ASP A 111 -13.40 1.70 -10.89
C ASP A 111 -13.31 0.16 -11.01
N ARG A 112 -12.10 -0.40 -10.88
CA ARG A 112 -11.83 -1.82 -11.04
C ARG A 112 -12.15 -2.59 -9.76
N PRO A 113 -12.87 -3.73 -9.85
CA PRO A 113 -13.00 -4.62 -8.71
C PRO A 113 -11.63 -5.07 -8.20
N GLN A 114 -11.54 -5.38 -6.90
CA GLN A 114 -10.29 -5.77 -6.24
C GLN A 114 -9.18 -4.70 -6.36
N THR A 115 -9.58 -3.42 -6.38
CA THR A 115 -8.62 -2.31 -6.29
C THR A 115 -7.86 -2.39 -4.97
N THR A 116 -8.47 -2.55 -3.80
CA THR A 116 -7.74 -2.73 -2.53
C THR A 116 -7.35 -4.21 -2.34
N ARG A 117 -6.07 -4.49 -2.08
CA ARG A 117 -5.54 -5.86 -1.87
C ARG A 117 -4.76 -6.05 -0.57
N HIS A 118 -4.53 -4.99 0.19
CA HIS A 118 -4.00 -4.99 1.54
C HIS A 118 -4.93 -4.16 2.41
N ASN A 119 -4.88 -4.34 3.73
CA ASN A 119 -5.57 -3.42 4.63
C ASN A 119 -4.80 -2.12 4.69
N VAL A 120 -5.45 -1.03 4.31
CA VAL A 120 -4.85 0.31 4.38
C VAL A 120 -5.34 1.00 5.63
N ARG A 121 -4.42 1.44 6.48
CA ARG A 121 -4.75 2.22 7.67
C ARG A 121 -4.69 3.71 7.40
N GLY A 122 -5.75 4.41 7.79
CA GLY A 122 -5.86 5.87 7.74
C GLY A 122 -6.23 6.42 9.10
N VAL A 123 -5.45 7.36 9.63
CA VAL A 123 -5.67 7.93 10.97
C VAL A 123 -6.40 9.26 10.84
N VAL A 124 -7.58 9.34 11.45
CA VAL A 124 -8.35 10.59 11.57
C VAL A 124 -8.13 11.17 12.96
N HIS A 125 -7.47 12.32 13.01
CA HIS A 125 -7.21 13.05 14.25
C HIS A 125 -8.34 14.06 14.51
N ARG A 126 -8.93 14.02 15.71
CA ARG A 126 -9.92 14.99 16.19
C ARG A 126 -9.52 15.49 17.58
N GLY A 127 -10.18 16.56 18.03
CA GLY A 127 -9.94 17.11 19.37
C GLY A 127 -10.44 16.20 20.51
N ASP A 128 -11.43 15.37 20.21
CA ASP A 128 -12.15 14.51 21.16
C ASP A 128 -11.97 13.01 20.89
N ALA A 129 -11.43 12.63 19.73
CA ALA A 129 -11.21 11.25 19.37
C ALA A 129 -10.08 11.02 18.35
N GLN A 130 -9.61 9.77 18.23
CA GLN A 130 -8.77 9.32 17.13
C GLN A 130 -9.34 8.04 16.51
N ILE A 131 -9.70 8.11 15.23
CA ILE A 131 -10.29 6.98 14.51
C ILE A 131 -9.21 6.38 13.60
N VAL A 132 -8.85 5.13 13.85
CA VAL A 132 -7.95 4.38 12.97
C VAL A 132 -8.80 3.60 11.97
N LEU A 133 -8.99 4.18 10.79
CA LEU A 133 -9.74 3.55 9.70
C LEU A 133 -8.93 2.40 9.13
N VAL A 134 -9.58 1.26 8.92
CA VAL A 134 -8.99 0.11 8.23
C VAL A 134 -9.78 -0.13 6.94
N ASP A 135 -9.24 0.30 5.79
CA ASP A 135 -9.83 0.04 4.48
C ASP A 135 -9.47 -1.37 4.02
N THR A 136 -10.46 -2.24 3.89
CA THR A 136 -10.23 -3.64 3.53
C THR A 136 -10.47 -3.91 2.04
N PRO A 137 -9.90 -4.99 1.48
CA PRO A 137 -10.33 -5.54 0.20
C PRO A 137 -11.85 -5.71 0.09
N GLY A 138 -12.37 -5.59 -1.13
CA GLY A 138 -13.79 -5.81 -1.38
C GLY A 138 -14.18 -7.29 -1.24
N MET A 139 -15.09 -7.60 -0.32
CA MET A 139 -15.55 -8.97 -0.11
C MET A 139 -16.38 -9.47 -1.30
N HIS A 140 -16.01 -10.66 -1.80
CA HIS A 140 -16.67 -11.30 -2.93
C HIS A 140 -16.48 -12.81 -2.85
N ARG A 141 -17.26 -13.59 -3.61
CA ARG A 141 -17.04 -15.04 -3.68
C ARG A 141 -15.70 -15.33 -4.38
N PRO A 142 -14.73 -15.95 -3.70
CA PRO A 142 -13.38 -16.10 -4.25
C PRO A 142 -13.39 -17.13 -5.38
N ARG A 143 -12.64 -16.83 -6.46
CA ARG A 143 -12.43 -17.73 -7.61
C ARG A 143 -10.96 -18.13 -7.78
N THR A 144 -10.06 -17.48 -7.06
CA THR A 144 -8.61 -17.69 -7.06
C THR A 144 -8.11 -17.80 -5.62
N LEU A 145 -6.88 -18.29 -5.43
CA LEU A 145 -6.25 -18.33 -4.12
C LEU A 145 -6.02 -16.92 -3.55
N LEU A 146 -5.64 -15.96 -4.41
CA LEU A 146 -5.59 -14.54 -4.04
C LEU A 146 -6.93 -14.08 -3.45
N GLY A 147 -8.03 -14.28 -4.16
CA GLY A 147 -9.36 -13.87 -3.68
C GLY A 147 -9.72 -14.49 -2.34
N LYS A 148 -9.32 -15.75 -2.10
CA LYS A 148 -9.50 -16.42 -0.81
C LYS A 148 -8.69 -15.71 0.29
N ARG A 149 -7.40 -15.47 0.06
CA ARG A 149 -6.53 -14.76 1.03
C ARG A 149 -7.01 -13.35 1.35
N LEU A 150 -7.51 -12.61 0.36
CA LEU A 150 -8.07 -11.29 0.58
C LEU A 150 -9.30 -11.34 1.50
N ASN A 151 -10.19 -12.31 1.32
CA ASN A 151 -11.33 -12.49 2.21
C ASN A 151 -10.91 -12.94 3.61
N ASP A 152 -9.92 -13.84 3.71
CA ASP A 152 -9.40 -14.31 5.01
C ASP A 152 -8.79 -13.13 5.79
N LEU A 153 -8.04 -12.26 5.12
CA LEU A 153 -7.51 -11.00 5.68
C LEU A 153 -8.63 -10.05 6.15
N VAL A 154 -9.72 -9.90 5.40
CA VAL A 154 -10.87 -9.10 5.87
C VAL A 154 -11.48 -9.71 7.13
N ARG A 155 -11.66 -11.03 7.18
CA ARG A 155 -12.26 -11.71 8.34
C ARG A 155 -11.39 -11.61 9.60
N GLU A 156 -10.09 -11.75 9.46
CA GLU A 156 -9.13 -11.52 10.54
C GLU A 156 -9.22 -10.07 11.06
N THR A 157 -9.32 -9.10 10.16
CA THR A 157 -9.49 -7.68 10.56
C THR A 157 -10.76 -7.45 11.36
N LEU A 158 -11.84 -8.14 10.99
CA LEU A 158 -13.15 -7.97 11.62
C LEU A 158 -13.23 -8.49 13.06
N THR A 159 -12.27 -9.30 13.53
CA THR A 159 -12.26 -9.77 14.91
C THR A 159 -11.72 -8.75 15.91
N ASP A 160 -10.91 -7.79 15.44
CA ASP A 160 -10.09 -6.93 16.29
C ASP A 160 -10.48 -5.45 16.19
N VAL A 161 -11.66 -5.14 15.65
CA VAL A 161 -12.13 -3.77 15.43
C VAL A 161 -13.22 -3.36 16.42
N ASP A 162 -13.24 -2.07 16.78
CA ASP A 162 -14.19 -1.50 17.72
C ASP A 162 -15.54 -1.17 17.04
N VAL A 163 -15.52 -0.84 15.75
CA VAL A 163 -16.72 -0.53 14.96
C VAL A 163 -16.54 -0.94 13.50
N ILE A 164 -17.63 -1.38 12.85
CA ILE A 164 -17.64 -1.79 11.45
C ILE A 164 -18.48 -0.80 10.64
N ALA A 165 -17.91 -0.21 9.59
CA ALA A 165 -18.60 0.64 8.63
C ALA A 165 -18.93 -0.18 7.36
N PHE A 166 -20.17 -0.66 7.24
CA PHE A 166 -20.61 -1.44 6.09
C PHE A 166 -21.09 -0.54 4.95
N CYS A 167 -20.25 -0.41 3.92
CA CYS A 167 -20.46 0.47 2.77
C CYS A 167 -21.37 -0.17 1.70
N ILE A 168 -22.48 0.49 1.39
CA ILE A 168 -23.46 0.09 0.37
C ILE A 168 -23.72 1.28 -0.58
N PRO A 169 -23.46 1.16 -1.90
CA PRO A 169 -23.70 2.26 -2.83
C PRO A 169 -25.17 2.64 -2.97
N ALA A 170 -25.45 3.94 -3.03
CA ALA A 170 -26.80 4.48 -3.23
C ALA A 170 -27.36 4.20 -4.63
N ASN A 171 -26.48 4.08 -5.63
CA ASN A 171 -26.84 3.88 -7.04
C ASN A 171 -26.94 2.41 -7.48
N GLU A 172 -26.77 1.46 -6.55
CA GLU A 172 -26.86 0.03 -6.85
C GLU A 172 -27.94 -0.62 -5.99
N ARG A 173 -28.69 -1.55 -6.56
CA ARG A 173 -29.64 -2.36 -5.78
C ARG A 173 -28.87 -3.27 -4.83
N ILE A 174 -29.44 -3.51 -3.65
CA ILE A 174 -28.91 -4.48 -2.68
C ILE A 174 -28.87 -5.87 -3.32
N GLY A 175 -27.65 -6.34 -3.59
CA GLY A 175 -27.38 -7.58 -4.30
C GLY A 175 -27.10 -8.77 -3.38
N PRO A 176 -26.86 -9.96 -3.95
CA PRO A 176 -26.49 -11.15 -3.19
C PRO A 176 -25.20 -10.97 -2.37
N GLY A 177 -24.24 -10.19 -2.86
CA GLY A 177 -23.00 -9.91 -2.15
C GLY A 177 -23.21 -9.01 -0.92
N ASP A 178 -24.10 -8.02 -1.00
CA ASP A 178 -24.45 -7.18 0.15
C ASP A 178 -25.14 -8.03 1.23
N ARG A 179 -26.08 -8.88 0.82
CA ARG A 179 -26.78 -9.82 1.73
C ARG A 179 -25.85 -10.85 2.34
N PHE A 180 -24.83 -11.29 1.61
CA PHE A 180 -23.82 -12.20 2.14
C PHE A 180 -23.00 -11.50 3.23
N ILE A 181 -22.49 -10.31 2.94
CA ILE A 181 -21.70 -9.52 3.91
C ILE A 181 -22.53 -9.18 5.14
N ALA A 182 -23.78 -8.74 4.97
CA ALA A 182 -24.69 -8.42 6.07
C ALA A 182 -24.90 -9.59 7.03
N ARG A 183 -25.04 -10.82 6.50
CA ARG A 183 -25.13 -12.03 7.33
C ARG A 183 -23.82 -12.33 8.04
N ASP A 184 -22.70 -12.29 7.34
CA ASP A 184 -21.38 -12.60 7.90
C ASP A 184 -21.03 -11.65 9.06
N ILE A 185 -21.41 -10.37 9.00
CA ILE A 185 -21.11 -9.40 10.07
C ILE A 185 -22.14 -9.34 11.18
N ALA A 186 -23.36 -9.85 10.98
CA ALA A 186 -24.38 -9.90 12.02
C ALA A 186 -24.00 -10.81 13.20
N GLU A 187 -23.08 -11.75 12.98
CA GLU A 187 -22.56 -12.66 14.02
C GLU A 187 -21.42 -12.03 14.84
N LEU A 188 -20.93 -10.85 14.46
CA LEU A 188 -19.82 -10.17 15.13
C LEU A 188 -20.31 -9.35 16.32
N ARG A 189 -19.40 -9.13 17.28
CA ARG A 189 -19.69 -8.35 18.50
C ARG A 189 -19.63 -6.84 18.28
N ALA A 190 -18.80 -6.39 17.34
CA ALA A 190 -18.60 -4.97 17.10
C ALA A 190 -19.89 -4.34 16.53
N PRO A 191 -20.27 -3.13 16.97
CA PRO A 191 -21.38 -2.38 16.38
C PRO A 191 -21.14 -2.16 14.88
N VAL A 192 -22.22 -2.28 14.10
CA VAL A 192 -22.19 -2.09 12.64
C VAL A 192 -22.94 -0.82 12.27
N VAL A 193 -22.23 0.12 11.63
CA VAL A 193 -22.79 1.33 11.02
C VAL A 193 -22.99 1.06 9.53
N ALA A 194 -24.23 1.11 9.05
CA ALA A 194 -24.50 1.01 7.62
C ALA A 194 -24.23 2.36 6.94
N VAL A 195 -23.32 2.38 5.98
CA VAL A 195 -22.90 3.60 5.28
C VAL A 195 -23.41 3.57 3.85
N VAL A 196 -24.39 4.40 3.53
CA VAL A 196 -24.94 4.50 2.16
C VAL A 196 -24.07 5.46 1.34
N THR A 197 -23.09 4.91 0.62
CA THR A 197 -22.08 5.67 -0.12
C THR A 197 -22.61 6.19 -1.46
N LYS A 198 -21.91 7.15 -2.07
CA LYS A 198 -22.26 7.73 -3.40
C LYS A 198 -23.66 8.37 -3.43
N ALA A 199 -24.12 8.91 -2.32
CA ALA A 199 -25.46 9.52 -2.21
C ALA A 199 -25.70 10.64 -3.25
N ASP A 200 -24.64 11.29 -3.70
CA ASP A 200 -24.64 12.34 -4.72
C ASP A 200 -25.08 11.88 -6.11
N THR A 201 -25.04 10.57 -6.37
CA THR A 201 -25.31 9.97 -7.69
C THR A 201 -26.79 9.63 -7.92
N VAL A 202 -27.64 9.83 -6.92
CA VAL A 202 -29.07 9.52 -6.98
C VAL A 202 -29.93 10.69 -6.50
N GLY A 203 -31.19 10.72 -6.94
CA GLY A 203 -32.19 11.69 -6.46
C GLY A 203 -32.70 11.35 -5.05
N ARG A 204 -33.36 12.31 -4.39
CA ARG A 204 -33.87 12.18 -3.02
C ARG A 204 -34.79 10.97 -2.82
N GLU A 205 -35.70 10.72 -3.76
CA GLU A 205 -36.63 9.58 -3.70
C GLU A 205 -35.91 8.23 -3.77
N ALA A 206 -34.93 8.10 -4.67
CA ALA A 206 -34.11 6.91 -4.80
C ALA A 206 -33.21 6.68 -3.57
N LEU A 207 -32.64 7.76 -3.01
CA LEU A 207 -31.87 7.68 -1.76
C LEU A 207 -32.75 7.22 -0.58
N ALA A 208 -33.94 7.79 -0.42
CA ALA A 208 -34.89 7.37 0.62
C ALA A 208 -35.29 5.90 0.47
N SER A 209 -35.56 5.46 -0.76
CA SER A 209 -35.87 4.05 -1.06
C SER A 209 -34.70 3.13 -0.71
N GLN A 210 -33.47 3.55 -1.00
CA GLN A 210 -32.28 2.78 -0.66
C GLN A 210 -32.05 2.71 0.86
N LEU A 211 -32.25 3.81 1.58
CA LEU A 211 -32.13 3.84 3.04
C LEU A 211 -33.12 2.86 3.69
N LEU A 212 -34.38 2.83 3.23
CA LEU A 212 -35.36 1.84 3.68
C LEU A 212 -34.95 0.40 3.34
N ALA A 213 -34.37 0.18 2.15
CA ALA A 213 -33.91 -1.14 1.76
C ALA A 213 -32.70 -1.61 2.60
N VAL A 214 -31.82 -0.68 2.99
CA VAL A 214 -30.66 -0.95 3.86
C VAL A 214 -31.13 -1.21 5.28
N ASP A 215 -32.05 -0.42 5.81
CA ASP A 215 -32.69 -0.64 7.12
C ASP A 215 -33.29 -2.06 7.22
N GLN A 216 -33.94 -2.55 6.16
CA GLN A 216 -34.50 -3.90 6.12
C GLN A 216 -33.47 -5.03 5.89
N LEU A 217 -32.21 -4.70 5.60
CA LEU A 217 -31.18 -5.70 5.27
C LEU A 217 -30.56 -6.35 6.51
N GLY A 218 -30.56 -5.67 7.65
CA GLY A 218 -29.96 -6.14 8.90
C GLY A 218 -30.18 -5.15 10.04
N ASP A 219 -29.69 -5.51 11.23
CA ASP A 219 -29.75 -4.63 12.40
C ASP A 219 -28.48 -3.80 12.47
N TRP A 220 -28.64 -2.47 12.45
CA TRP A 220 -27.53 -1.51 12.44
C TRP A 220 -27.54 -0.68 13.71
N ALA A 221 -26.35 -0.32 14.19
CA ALA A 221 -26.20 0.68 15.24
C ALA A 221 -26.65 2.07 14.72
N ASP A 222 -26.27 2.39 13.48
CA ASP A 222 -26.61 3.64 12.80
C ASP A 222 -26.68 3.43 11.27
N ILE A 223 -27.39 4.31 10.58
CA ILE A 223 -27.42 4.38 9.11
C ILE A 223 -27.05 5.81 8.67
N VAL A 224 -25.95 5.96 7.93
CA VAL A 224 -25.44 7.27 7.51
C VAL A 224 -25.26 7.32 5.99
N PRO A 225 -26.04 8.13 5.26
CA PRO A 225 -25.78 8.38 3.84
C PRO A 225 -24.66 9.40 3.66
N VAL A 226 -23.70 9.10 2.78
CA VAL A 226 -22.52 9.95 2.55
C VAL A 226 -22.21 10.16 1.07
N SER A 227 -21.62 11.30 0.75
CA SER A 227 -20.92 11.51 -0.51
C SER A 227 -19.47 11.91 -0.24
N ALA A 228 -18.55 10.96 -0.42
CA ALA A 228 -17.12 11.25 -0.38
C ALA A 228 -16.69 12.19 -1.53
N ALA A 229 -17.39 12.16 -2.67
CA ALA A 229 -17.09 13.03 -3.81
C ALA A 229 -17.49 14.49 -3.57
N ARG A 230 -18.57 14.73 -2.82
CA ARG A 230 -19.05 16.09 -2.48
C ARG A 230 -18.69 16.54 -1.07
N GLY A 231 -18.07 15.68 -0.26
CA GLY A 231 -17.81 15.96 1.16
C GLY A 231 -19.07 16.02 2.01
N GLU A 232 -20.18 15.41 1.58
CA GLU A 232 -21.45 15.46 2.31
C GLU A 232 -21.49 14.40 3.42
N GLN A 233 -21.80 14.83 4.65
CA GLN A 233 -21.95 13.99 5.84
C GLN A 233 -20.71 13.20 6.26
N ILE A 234 -19.52 13.62 5.82
CA ILE A 234 -18.24 13.00 6.23
C ILE A 234 -17.98 13.24 7.71
N ASP A 235 -18.17 14.48 8.19
CA ASP A 235 -18.01 14.81 9.61
C ASP A 235 -19.03 14.08 10.49
N VAL A 236 -20.29 13.99 10.03
CA VAL A 236 -21.36 13.25 10.72
C VAL A 236 -20.99 11.77 10.84
N LEU A 237 -20.49 11.15 9.78
CA LEU A 237 -20.02 9.77 9.84
C LEU A 237 -18.85 9.63 10.82
N ALA A 238 -17.89 10.57 10.81
CA ALA A 238 -16.78 10.55 11.76
C ALA A 238 -17.27 10.67 13.22
N ASP A 239 -18.27 11.51 13.50
CA ASP A 239 -18.89 11.63 14.82
C ASP A 239 -19.53 10.31 15.25
N VAL A 240 -20.32 9.69 14.37
CA VAL A 240 -20.98 8.40 14.62
C VAL A 240 -19.94 7.32 14.91
N LEU A 241 -18.91 7.19 14.08
CA LEU A 241 -17.85 6.20 14.28
C LEU A 241 -17.12 6.42 15.61
N ALA A 242 -16.74 7.67 15.93
CA ALA A 242 -16.11 8.01 17.21
C ALA A 242 -16.99 7.67 18.42
N GLY A 243 -18.31 7.84 18.29
CA GLY A 243 -19.30 7.49 19.31
C GLY A 243 -19.35 5.99 19.66
N HIS A 244 -18.81 5.12 18.81
CA HIS A 244 -18.70 3.68 19.06
C HIS A 244 -17.32 3.26 19.59
N LEU A 245 -16.31 4.13 19.58
CA LEU A 245 -14.95 3.81 20.03
C LEU A 245 -14.82 3.82 21.56
N PRO A 246 -13.99 2.95 22.16
CA PRO A 246 -13.79 2.95 23.61
C PRO A 246 -13.07 4.22 24.10
N PRO A 247 -13.25 4.60 25.38
CA PRO A 247 -12.37 5.56 26.03
C PRO A 247 -10.93 5.04 25.98
N SER A 248 -10.04 5.84 25.42
CA SER A 248 -8.65 5.43 25.18
C SER A 248 -7.82 6.68 24.89
N PRO A 249 -6.55 6.77 25.31
CA PRO A 249 -5.65 7.79 24.76
C PRO A 249 -5.43 7.59 23.24
N PRO A 250 -4.86 8.59 22.53
CA PRO A 250 -4.45 8.43 21.15
C PRO A 250 -3.56 7.19 20.93
N LEU A 251 -3.86 6.41 19.90
CA LEU A 251 -3.10 5.21 19.51
C LEU A 251 -1.89 5.54 18.65
N TYR A 252 -1.97 6.63 17.87
CA TYR A 252 -0.92 7.13 16.99
C TYR A 252 -0.51 8.55 17.37
N PRO A 253 0.78 8.92 17.17
CA PRO A 253 1.26 10.29 17.33
C PRO A 253 0.49 11.31 16.49
N THR A 254 0.41 12.54 16.98
CA THR A 254 -0.25 13.63 16.25
C THR A 254 0.44 13.86 14.89
N GLY A 255 -0.35 13.88 13.82
CA GLY A 255 0.11 14.15 12.46
C GLY A 255 0.52 12.91 11.66
N GLU A 256 0.58 11.73 12.27
CA GLU A 256 0.70 10.48 11.51
C GLU A 256 -0.63 10.14 10.86
N ILE A 257 -0.65 10.03 9.53
CA ILE A 257 -1.90 9.86 8.75
C ILE A 257 -2.07 8.40 8.32
N THR A 258 -0.99 7.63 8.24
CA THR A 258 -0.97 6.22 7.84
C THR A 258 0.33 5.58 8.34
N ASP A 259 0.29 4.30 8.70
CA ASP A 259 1.45 3.49 9.09
C ASP A 259 1.97 2.63 7.93
N GLU A 260 1.44 2.82 6.71
CA GLU A 260 1.79 2.04 5.54
C GLU A 260 3.28 2.13 5.21
N PRO A 261 3.97 0.98 5.02
CA PRO A 261 5.34 0.98 4.59
C PRO A 261 5.49 1.73 3.27
N ARG A 262 6.55 2.55 3.18
CA ARG A 262 6.85 3.39 2.02
C ARG A 262 6.81 2.63 0.69
N ASP A 263 7.32 1.42 0.68
CA ASP A 263 7.41 0.60 -0.54
C ASP A 263 6.02 0.13 -1.00
N ILE A 264 5.10 -0.13 -0.07
CA ILE A 264 3.70 -0.44 -0.38
C ILE A 264 3.02 0.77 -1.00
N MET A 265 3.17 1.96 -0.40
CA MET A 265 2.60 3.19 -0.98
C MET A 265 3.12 3.46 -2.39
N ILE A 266 4.43 3.27 -2.64
CA ILE A 266 5.01 3.41 -3.98
C ILE A 266 4.43 2.37 -4.95
N ALA A 267 4.34 1.10 -4.55
CA ALA A 267 3.75 0.05 -5.36
C ALA A 267 2.29 0.36 -5.71
N GLU A 268 1.53 0.83 -4.74
CA GLU A 268 0.12 1.20 -4.88
C GLU A 268 -0.07 2.38 -5.84
N LEU A 269 0.74 3.44 -5.75
CA LEU A 269 0.72 4.57 -6.69
C LEU A 269 1.04 4.13 -8.13
N VAL A 270 2.00 3.22 -8.31
CA VAL A 270 2.29 2.64 -9.64
C VAL A 270 1.13 1.77 -10.11
N ARG A 271 0.54 0.97 -9.22
CA ARG A 271 -0.57 0.08 -9.54
C ARG A 271 -1.81 0.86 -9.94
N GLU A 272 -2.17 1.90 -9.21
CA GLU A 272 -3.26 2.82 -9.56
C GLU A 272 -3.06 3.40 -10.95
N ALA A 273 -1.87 3.94 -11.21
CA ALA A 273 -1.53 4.50 -12.52
C ALA A 273 -1.59 3.46 -13.64
N ALA A 274 -1.25 2.21 -13.33
CA ALA A 274 -1.29 1.09 -14.25
C ALA A 274 -2.70 0.54 -14.49
N LEU A 275 -3.61 0.63 -13.51
CA LEU A 275 -5.02 0.22 -13.62
C LEU A 275 -5.86 1.22 -14.41
N GLU A 276 -5.44 2.49 -14.46
CA GLU A 276 -6.11 3.53 -15.23
C GLU A 276 -6.25 3.14 -16.72
N GLY A 277 -7.49 3.23 -17.23
CA GLY A 277 -7.81 2.96 -18.63
C GLY A 277 -7.62 1.50 -19.06
N VAL A 278 -7.31 0.58 -18.15
CA VAL A 278 -7.28 -0.86 -18.40
C VAL A 278 -8.69 -1.44 -18.39
N ARG A 279 -9.00 -2.41 -19.26
CA ARG A 279 -10.23 -3.20 -19.22
C ARG A 279 -9.91 -4.71 -19.20
N ASP A 280 -10.97 -5.51 -19.15
CA ASP A 280 -10.94 -6.97 -19.26
C ASP A 280 -10.16 -7.65 -18.12
N GLU A 281 -9.28 -8.61 -18.42
CA GLU A 281 -8.63 -9.48 -17.43
C GLU A 281 -7.40 -8.85 -16.73
N LEU A 282 -6.83 -7.80 -17.32
CA LEU A 282 -5.58 -7.21 -16.83
C LEU A 282 -5.66 -6.61 -15.40
N PRO A 283 -6.77 -5.97 -14.95
CA PRO A 283 -6.89 -5.46 -13.59
C PRO A 283 -6.75 -6.54 -12.50
N HIS A 284 -7.16 -7.78 -12.82
CA HIS A 284 -7.12 -8.90 -11.89
C HIS A 284 -5.74 -9.56 -11.84
N SER A 285 -5.02 -9.58 -12.96
CA SER A 285 -3.74 -10.27 -13.13
C SER A 285 -2.50 -9.40 -12.89
N LEU A 286 -2.67 -8.10 -12.64
CA LEU A 286 -1.58 -7.17 -12.36
C LEU A 286 -1.19 -7.18 -10.87
N ALA A 287 0.08 -7.36 -10.57
CA ALA A 287 0.70 -7.06 -9.28
C ALA A 287 1.86 -6.08 -9.47
N VAL A 288 2.23 -5.35 -8.42
CA VAL A 288 3.33 -4.38 -8.45
C VAL A 288 4.21 -4.61 -7.24
N ILE A 289 5.52 -4.72 -7.47
CA ILE A 289 6.52 -4.84 -6.41
C ILE A 289 7.56 -3.75 -6.59
N VAL A 290 7.92 -3.08 -5.50
CA VAL A 290 9.11 -2.24 -5.47
C VAL A 290 10.32 -3.15 -5.26
N ASP A 291 11.19 -3.23 -6.27
CA ASP A 291 12.40 -4.05 -6.20
C ASP A 291 13.51 -3.33 -5.41
N GLU A 292 13.57 -2.00 -5.50
CA GLU A 292 14.63 -1.19 -4.88
C GLU A 292 14.20 0.27 -4.70
N VAL A 293 14.48 0.85 -3.52
CA VAL A 293 14.41 2.30 -3.26
C VAL A 293 15.73 2.77 -2.70
N MET A 294 16.38 3.67 -3.42
CA MET A 294 17.73 4.12 -3.09
C MET A 294 17.82 5.65 -3.09
N ASP A 295 18.43 6.19 -2.04
CA ASP A 295 18.70 7.61 -1.88
C ASP A 295 20.18 7.91 -2.16
N PRO A 296 20.52 8.48 -3.34
CA PRO A 296 21.91 8.80 -3.67
C PRO A 296 22.59 9.82 -2.74
N ARG A 297 21.84 10.54 -1.90
CA ARG A 297 22.40 11.53 -0.96
C ARG A 297 22.85 10.89 0.35
N GLY A 298 22.28 9.74 0.72
CA GLY A 298 22.55 9.05 1.98
C GLY A 298 23.53 7.87 1.85
N THR A 299 23.99 7.58 0.63
CA THR A 299 24.92 6.48 0.38
C THR A 299 26.36 6.98 0.24
N THR A 300 27.32 6.19 0.71
CA THR A 300 28.75 6.50 0.58
C THR A 300 29.13 6.63 -0.90
N PRO A 301 29.89 7.67 -1.31
CA PRO A 301 30.40 7.78 -2.67
C PRO A 301 31.13 6.49 -3.08
N GLY A 302 30.69 5.85 -4.17
CA GLY A 302 31.27 4.60 -4.69
C GLY A 302 30.53 3.30 -4.32
N SER A 303 29.54 3.34 -3.42
CA SER A 303 28.68 2.17 -3.09
C SER A 303 27.41 2.07 -3.94
N LEU A 304 27.08 3.14 -4.66
CA LEU A 304 25.98 3.21 -5.60
C LEU A 304 26.42 2.66 -6.96
N GLY A 305 25.60 1.77 -7.54
CA GLY A 305 25.64 1.55 -9.00
C GLY A 305 25.38 2.86 -9.77
N PRO A 306 25.48 2.86 -11.11
CA PRO A 306 25.30 4.08 -11.89
C PRO A 306 23.96 4.76 -11.59
N VAL A 307 24.01 5.94 -10.94
CA VAL A 307 22.82 6.75 -10.61
C VAL A 307 22.25 7.32 -11.91
N LYS A 308 21.01 6.98 -12.22
CA LYS A 308 20.36 7.42 -13.46
C LYS A 308 19.61 8.74 -13.26
N GLY A 309 19.71 9.61 -14.25
CA GLY A 309 19.07 10.93 -14.26
C GLY A 309 19.86 12.00 -13.50
N ALA A 310 19.62 13.26 -13.85
CA ALA A 310 20.32 14.40 -13.26
C ALA A 310 19.77 14.79 -11.87
N GLY A 311 20.64 15.23 -10.97
CA GLY A 311 20.28 15.96 -9.74
C GLY A 311 19.97 15.10 -8.51
N ASN A 312 20.69 14.01 -8.25
CA ASN A 312 20.58 13.16 -7.05
C ASN A 312 19.13 12.72 -6.74
N ARG A 313 18.37 12.39 -7.78
CA ARG A 313 16.99 11.88 -7.67
C ARG A 313 16.98 10.54 -6.96
N MET A 314 15.97 10.29 -6.14
CA MET A 314 15.78 8.96 -5.58
C MET A 314 15.57 7.95 -6.70
N GLN A 315 16.30 6.85 -6.65
CA GLN A 315 16.17 5.77 -7.61
C GLN A 315 15.10 4.81 -7.09
N VAL A 316 14.07 4.58 -7.87
CA VAL A 316 12.96 3.69 -7.51
C VAL A 316 12.78 2.70 -8.64
N ARG A 317 13.08 1.42 -8.40
CA ARG A 317 12.88 0.34 -9.37
C ARG A 317 11.63 -0.45 -8.99
N VAL A 318 10.73 -0.61 -9.95
CA VAL A 318 9.44 -1.25 -9.73
C VAL A 318 9.15 -2.26 -10.84
N SER A 319 8.71 -3.44 -10.45
CA SER A 319 8.26 -4.50 -11.34
C SER A 319 6.74 -4.60 -11.37
N LEU A 320 6.15 -4.38 -12.55
CA LEU A 320 4.78 -4.75 -12.88
C LEU A 320 4.75 -6.22 -13.30
N VAL A 321 4.02 -7.05 -12.56
CA VAL A 321 3.92 -8.49 -12.76
C VAL A 321 2.55 -8.84 -13.32
N VAL A 322 2.52 -9.62 -14.40
CA VAL A 322 1.29 -10.10 -15.05
C VAL A 322 1.35 -11.61 -15.28
N GLU A 323 0.21 -12.26 -15.54
CA GLU A 323 0.18 -13.72 -15.72
C GLU A 323 0.58 -14.19 -17.12
N ARG A 324 0.37 -13.36 -18.15
CA ARG A 324 0.54 -13.75 -19.56
C ARG A 324 1.31 -12.71 -20.37
N ASP A 325 2.00 -13.16 -21.40
CA ASP A 325 2.73 -12.25 -22.30
C ASP A 325 1.80 -11.32 -23.11
N SER A 326 0.58 -11.76 -23.39
CA SER A 326 -0.46 -10.89 -23.98
C SER A 326 -0.80 -9.71 -23.06
N GLN A 327 -0.91 -9.95 -21.76
CA GLN A 327 -1.12 -8.92 -20.74
C GLN A 327 0.10 -7.99 -20.64
N LYS A 328 1.32 -8.56 -20.69
CA LYS A 328 2.57 -7.77 -20.72
C LYS A 328 2.60 -6.81 -21.90
N ALA A 329 2.22 -7.27 -23.09
CA ALA A 329 2.11 -6.41 -24.27
C ALA A 329 1.10 -5.26 -24.08
N ILE A 330 -0.03 -5.52 -23.40
CA ILE A 330 -1.05 -4.52 -23.08
C ILE A 330 -0.53 -3.46 -22.09
N VAL A 331 0.27 -3.85 -21.08
CA VAL A 331 0.90 -2.92 -20.13
C VAL A 331 1.95 -2.06 -20.81
N ILE A 332 2.75 -2.64 -21.71
CA ILE A 332 3.80 -1.93 -22.44
C ILE A 332 3.17 -0.95 -23.45
N GLY A 333 2.18 -1.41 -24.21
CA GLY A 333 1.55 -0.65 -25.30
C GLY A 333 2.46 -0.51 -26.52
N LYS A 334 1.89 -0.03 -27.64
CA LYS A 334 2.64 0.14 -28.90
C LYS A 334 3.84 1.08 -28.69
N GLY A 335 5.05 0.58 -28.97
CA GLY A 335 6.29 1.35 -28.80
C GLY A 335 6.57 1.78 -27.36
N GLY A 336 5.99 1.11 -26.34
CA GLY A 336 6.16 1.49 -24.94
C GLY A 336 5.32 2.69 -24.49
N ALA A 337 4.40 3.18 -25.33
CA ALA A 337 3.63 4.39 -25.07
C ALA A 337 2.85 4.32 -23.75
N ARG A 338 2.22 3.18 -23.45
CA ARG A 338 1.43 3.02 -22.23
C ARG A 338 2.32 2.94 -21.00
N LEU A 339 3.39 2.17 -21.03
CA LEU A 339 4.32 2.09 -19.90
C LEU A 339 4.91 3.47 -19.57
N LYS A 340 5.16 4.30 -20.60
CA LYS A 340 5.56 5.69 -20.42
C LYS A 340 4.47 6.53 -19.73
N GLU A 341 3.21 6.40 -20.12
CA GLU A 341 2.09 7.08 -19.46
C GLU A 341 1.94 6.67 -17.99
N ILE A 342 2.03 5.37 -17.70
CA ILE A 342 2.05 4.81 -16.34
C ILE A 342 3.18 5.45 -15.54
N GLY A 343 4.40 5.45 -16.09
CA GLY A 343 5.58 6.03 -15.44
C GLY A 343 5.43 7.53 -15.17
N VAL A 344 4.85 8.29 -16.10
CA VAL A 344 4.60 9.73 -15.91
C VAL A 344 3.61 9.98 -14.77
N ARG A 345 2.49 9.26 -14.76
CA ARG A 345 1.44 9.42 -13.73
C ARG A 345 1.93 8.95 -12.36
N ALA A 346 2.51 7.76 -12.28
CA ALA A 346 3.04 7.19 -11.04
C ALA A 346 4.16 8.06 -10.45
N ARG A 347 5.12 8.50 -11.28
CA ARG A 347 6.21 9.37 -10.80
C ARG A 347 5.67 10.65 -10.17
N ARG A 348 4.65 11.28 -10.74
CA ARG A 348 4.03 12.48 -10.13
C ARG A 348 3.51 12.18 -8.73
N GLY A 349 2.71 11.13 -8.57
CA GLY A 349 2.18 10.73 -7.26
C GLY A 349 3.28 10.39 -6.25
N ILE A 350 4.32 9.68 -6.69
CA ILE A 350 5.46 9.32 -5.83
C ILE A 350 6.27 10.55 -5.42
N GLU A 351 6.54 11.50 -6.34
CA GLU A 351 7.27 12.73 -6.01
C GLU A 351 6.48 13.60 -5.02
N ASP A 352 5.16 13.65 -5.18
CA ASP A 352 4.27 14.39 -4.28
C ASP A 352 4.24 13.76 -2.88
N TYR A 353 4.17 12.43 -2.79
CA TYR A 353 4.22 11.68 -1.53
C TYR A 353 5.58 11.81 -0.83
N LEU A 354 6.68 11.59 -1.56
CA LEU A 354 8.05 11.61 -1.00
C LEU A 354 8.63 13.01 -0.86
N ARG A 355 7.91 14.04 -1.33
CA ARG A 355 8.37 15.44 -1.39
C ARG A 355 9.76 15.60 -2.02
N ARG A 356 10.05 14.78 -3.04
CA ARG A 356 11.38 14.73 -3.67
C ARG A 356 11.32 14.18 -5.08
N LYS A 357 12.27 14.62 -5.92
CA LYS A 357 12.44 14.16 -7.30
C LYS A 357 12.89 12.69 -7.38
N VAL A 358 12.27 11.96 -8.31
CA VAL A 358 12.43 10.51 -8.46
C VAL A 358 12.83 10.15 -9.89
N TYR A 359 13.77 9.23 -10.01
CA TYR A 359 14.00 8.44 -11.21
C TYR A 359 13.26 7.11 -11.03
N LEU A 360 12.14 6.95 -11.74
CA LEU A 360 11.30 5.76 -11.69
C LEU A 360 11.67 4.83 -12.85
N ASP A 361 12.19 3.64 -12.52
CA ASP A 361 12.55 2.58 -13.46
C ASP A 361 11.48 1.49 -13.40
N LEU A 362 10.67 1.36 -14.47
CA LEU A 362 9.56 0.41 -14.55
C LEU A 362 9.94 -0.78 -15.43
N HIS A 363 9.76 -1.98 -14.88
CA HIS A 363 9.94 -3.25 -15.60
C HIS A 363 8.62 -4.02 -15.66
N VAL A 364 8.37 -4.71 -16.77
CA VAL A 364 7.19 -5.58 -16.91
C VAL A 364 7.64 -7.04 -17.06
N ARG A 365 7.25 -7.88 -16.09
CA ARG A 365 7.60 -9.31 -16.06
C ARG A 365 6.37 -10.20 -16.02
N THR A 366 6.51 -11.40 -16.57
CA THR A 366 5.43 -12.39 -16.61
C THR A 366 5.68 -13.44 -15.52
N ALA A 367 4.68 -13.74 -14.71
CA ALA A 367 4.68 -14.82 -13.73
C ALA A 367 3.40 -15.65 -13.93
N LYS A 368 3.53 -16.81 -14.57
CA LYS A 368 2.38 -17.61 -15.00
C LYS A 368 1.51 -18.04 -13.80
N ASP A 369 0.20 -17.83 -13.93
CA ASP A 369 -0.84 -18.27 -12.99
C ASP A 369 -0.55 -17.91 -11.52
N TRP A 370 0.12 -16.78 -11.28
CA TRP A 370 0.61 -16.39 -9.95
C TRP A 370 -0.51 -16.25 -8.92
N GLN A 371 -1.74 -15.91 -9.32
CA GLN A 371 -2.89 -15.78 -8.40
C GLN A 371 -3.34 -17.12 -7.79
N SER A 372 -2.86 -18.24 -8.33
CA SER A 372 -3.17 -19.60 -7.88
C SER A 372 -1.96 -20.32 -7.26
N ASP A 373 -0.77 -19.73 -7.33
CA ASP A 373 0.46 -20.30 -6.75
C ASP A 373 0.76 -19.69 -5.37
N PRO A 374 0.68 -20.47 -4.28
CA PRO A 374 0.99 -19.99 -2.93
C PRO A 374 2.37 -19.36 -2.78
N LYS A 375 3.38 -19.87 -3.49
CA LYS A 375 4.76 -19.36 -3.43
C LYS A 375 4.88 -18.03 -4.16
N ALA A 376 4.23 -17.92 -5.32
CA ALA A 376 4.18 -16.66 -6.07
C ALA A 376 3.45 -15.57 -5.28
N LEU A 377 2.32 -15.89 -4.65
CA LEU A 377 1.59 -14.95 -3.79
C LEU A 377 2.47 -14.43 -2.64
N ALA A 378 3.14 -15.32 -1.91
CA ALA A 378 4.04 -14.92 -0.82
C ALA A 378 5.18 -14.01 -1.31
N LYS A 379 5.78 -14.32 -2.47
CA LYS A 379 6.81 -13.48 -3.10
C LYS A 379 6.29 -12.11 -3.56
N LEU A 380 5.00 -12.02 -3.89
CA LEU A 380 4.32 -10.80 -4.31
C LEU A 380 3.72 -10.01 -3.13
N GLY A 381 3.91 -10.46 -1.89
CA GLY A 381 3.45 -9.78 -0.69
C GLY A 381 2.00 -10.08 -0.28
N PHE A 382 1.40 -11.16 -0.80
CA PHE A 382 0.03 -11.60 -0.48
C PHE A 382 0.00 -12.91 0.33
#